data_AF-A0A5Q3S1G8-F1
#
_entry.id   AF-A0A5Q3S1G8-F1
#
_cell.length_a   1.000
_cell.length_b   1.000
_cell.length_c   1.000
_cell.angle_alpha   90.00
_cell.angle_beta   90.00
_cell.angle_gamma   90.00
#
_symmetry.space_group_name_H-M   'P 1'
#
loop_
_entity.id
_entity.type
_entity.pdbx_description
1 polymer ?
#
loop_
_entity_poly.entity_id
_entity_poly.type
_entity_poly.pdbx_seq_one_letter_code
_entity_poly.pdbx_strand_id
1 'polypeptide(L)' 'MNRKIEEKVADLLLWSDEAAKKLMIEIAEEHGVSIEALAELVAWERDQQERIRRRGMTEMFDEIFDNKNYWK' A
#
# COMPACT_ATOMS: atom_id res chain seq x y z
N MET A 1 15.80 6.31 5.23
CA MET A 1 14.39 5.83 5.30
C MET A 1 14.21 4.90 6.51
N ASN A 2 13.03 4.90 7.12
CA ASN A 2 12.69 3.99 8.24
C ASN A 2 12.45 2.55 7.72
N ARG A 3 13.01 1.55 8.40
CA ARG A 3 12.91 0.12 8.05
C ARG A 3 11.46 -0.36 7.83
N LYS A 4 10.51 0.11 8.64
CA LYS A 4 9.09 -0.27 8.47
C LYS A 4 8.47 0.25 7.17
N ILE A 5 8.92 1.41 6.71
CA ILE A 5 8.44 2.02 5.47
C ILE A 5 9.13 1.33 4.29
N GLU A 6 10.41 1.04 4.40
CA GLU A 6 11.16 0.25 3.42
C GLU A 6 10.51 -1.10 3.15
N GLU A 7 10.17 -1.87 4.20
CA GLU A 7 9.46 -3.15 4.07
C GLU A 7 8.10 -3.04 3.35
N LYS A 8 7.45 -1.87 3.38
CA LYS A 8 6.16 -1.61 2.74
C LYS A 8 6.24 -1.09 1.31
N VAL A 9 7.41 -0.65 0.85
CA VAL A 9 7.56 -0.11 -0.51
C VAL A 9 8.57 -0.89 -1.34
N ALA A 10 9.43 -1.69 -0.70
CA ALA A 10 10.52 -2.40 -1.36
C ALA A 10 10.09 -3.42 -2.42
N ASP A 11 8.85 -3.93 -2.37
CA ASP A 11 8.29 -4.81 -3.39
C ASP A 11 7.74 -4.05 -4.62
N LEU A 12 7.46 -2.76 -4.48
CA LEU A 12 6.92 -1.94 -5.57
C LEU A 12 8.00 -1.70 -6.62
N LEU A 13 7.63 -1.79 -7.90
CA LEU A 13 8.55 -1.60 -9.04
C LEU A 13 9.32 -0.27 -8.97
N LEU A 14 8.68 0.80 -8.47
CA LEU A 14 9.31 2.11 -8.25
C LEU A 14 10.54 2.05 -7.31
N TRP A 15 10.61 1.07 -6.41
CA TRP A 15 11.72 0.87 -5.47
C TRP A 15 12.55 -0.39 -5.75
N SER A 16 11.98 -1.45 -6.33
CA SER A 16 12.65 -2.74 -6.58
C SER A 16 13.42 -2.78 -7.91
N ASP A 17 12.97 -2.06 -8.93
CA ASP A 17 13.67 -1.94 -10.21
C ASP A 17 14.66 -0.77 -10.17
N GLU A 18 15.93 -1.04 -10.46
CA GLU A 18 16.99 -0.03 -10.37
C GLU A 18 16.78 1.15 -11.34
N ALA A 19 16.27 0.88 -12.55
CA ALA A 19 16.05 1.92 -13.55
C ALA A 19 14.87 2.83 -13.16
N ALA A 20 13.75 2.24 -12.73
CA ALA A 20 12.60 2.97 -12.22
C ALA A 20 12.94 3.79 -10.98
N LYS A 21 13.70 3.22 -10.04
CA LYS A 21 14.16 3.91 -8.83
C LYS A 21 15.04 5.10 -9.16
N LYS A 22 15.96 4.95 -10.12
CA LYS A 22 16.82 6.04 -10.58
C LYS A 22 16.00 7.19 -11.17
N LEU A 23 15.05 6.88 -12.07
CA LEU A 23 14.16 7.88 -12.65
C LEU A 23 13.32 8.60 -11.60
N MET A 24 12.79 7.86 -10.62
CA MET A 24 12.05 8.44 -9.50
C MET A 24 12.90 9.44 -8.71
N ILE A 25 14.16 9.09 -8.41
CA ILE A 25 15.09 9.97 -7.69
C ILE A 25 15.37 11.24 -8.50
N GLU A 26 15.70 11.11 -9.79
CA GLU A 26 15.98 12.24 -10.67
C GLU A 26 14.80 13.22 -10.75
N ILE A 27 13.58 12.70 -10.94
CA ILE A 27 12.36 13.53 -11.01
C ILE A 27 12.04 14.17 -9.65
N ALA A 28 12.22 13.44 -8.55
CA ALA A 28 11.98 13.98 -7.22
C ALA A 28 12.96 15.12 -6.90
N GLU A 29 14.24 14.96 -7.25
CA GLU A 29 15.25 16.01 -7.11
C GLU A 29 14.91 17.25 -7.96
N GLU A 30 14.51 17.07 -9.22
CA GLU A 30 14.09 18.16 -10.12
C GLU A 30 12.96 19.00 -9.50
N HIS A 31 12.02 18.35 -8.82
CA HIS A 31 10.88 19.00 -8.20
C HIS A 31 11.07 19.36 -6.71
N GLY A 32 12.26 19.12 -6.14
CA GLY A 32 12.54 19.39 -4.73
C GLY A 32 11.70 18.54 -3.76
N VAL A 33 11.30 17.34 -4.17
CA VAL A 33 10.51 16.39 -3.39
C VAL A 33 11.44 15.39 -2.72
N SER A 34 11.26 15.17 -1.41
CA SER A 34 11.99 14.12 -0.69
C SER A 34 11.45 12.74 -1.05
N ILE A 35 12.35 11.82 -1.40
CA ILE A 35 12.05 10.40 -1.65
C ILE A 35 11.53 9.71 -0.40
N GLU A 36 12.01 10.10 0.78
CA GLU A 36 11.51 9.61 2.06
C GLU A 36 10.05 10.02 2.26
N ALA A 37 9.69 11.27 1.97
CA ALA A 37 8.30 11.74 2.07
C ALA A 37 7.38 10.97 1.10
N LEU A 38 7.84 10.73 -0.14
CA LEU A 38 7.14 9.88 -1.11
C LEU A 38 6.91 8.46 -0.58
N ALA A 39 7.96 7.84 -0.02
CA ALA A 39 7.87 6.49 0.53
C ALA A 39 6.90 6.42 1.72
N GLU A 40 6.88 7.43 2.59
CA GLU A 40 5.93 7.53 3.70
C GLU A 40 4.48 7.62 3.25
N LEU A 41 4.21 8.46 2.23
CA LEU A 41 2.86 8.62 1.67
C LEU A 41 2.37 7.32 1.01
N VAL A 42 3.23 6.66 0.24
CA VAL A 42 2.90 5.38 -0.40
C VAL A 42 2.64 4.29 0.64
N ALA A 43 3.48 4.20 1.68
CA ALA A 43 3.29 3.27 2.77
C ALA A 43 1.96 3.51 3.51
N TRP A 44 1.59 4.78 3.75
CA TRP A 44 0.31 5.14 4.35
C TRP A 44 -0.88 4.74 3.47
N GLU A 45 -0.81 4.98 2.16
CA GLU A 45 -1.89 4.65 1.23
C GLU A 45 -2.11 3.12 1.14
N ARG A 46 -1.04 2.32 1.13
CA ARG A 46 -1.15 0.85 1.20
C ARG A 46 -1.89 0.40 2.47
N ASP A 47 -1.61 1.01 3.62
CA ASP A 47 -2.33 0.72 4.87
C ASP A 47 -3.82 1.07 4.76
N GLN A 48 -4.15 2.19 4.11
CA GLN A 48 -5.55 2.55 3.88
C GLN A 48 -6.27 1.53 3.00
N GLN A 49 -5.64 1.10 1.91
CA GLN A 49 -6.22 0.09 1.01
C GLN A 49 -6.41 -1.26 1.70
N GLU A 50 -5.44 -1.70 2.52
CA GLU A 50 -5.62 -2.89 3.35
C GLU A 50 -6.79 -2.76 4.32
N ARG A 51 -6.90 -1.59 4.97
CA ARG A 51 -8.01 -1.32 5.90
C ARG A 51 -9.36 -1.36 5.19
N ILE A 52 -9.46 -0.81 3.98
CA ILE A 52 -10.68 -0.86 3.16
C ILE A 52 -10.99 -2.31 2.76
N ARG A 53 -9.99 -3.08 2.29
CA ARG A 53 -10.18 -4.51 1.97
C ARG A 53 -10.68 -5.31 3.17
N ARG A 54 -10.14 -5.05 4.37
CA ARG A 54 -10.59 -5.72 5.61
C ARG A 54 -12.04 -5.41 5.95
N ARG A 55 -12.49 -4.16 5.75
CA ARG A 55 -13.90 -3.78 5.96
C ARG A 55 -14.83 -4.56 5.01
N GLY A 56 -14.49 -4.62 3.72
CA GLY A 56 -15.28 -5.39 2.75
C GLY A 56 -15.33 -6.89 3.07
N MET A 57 -14.26 -7.46 3.65
CA MET A 57 -14.30 -8.85 4.13
C MET A 57 -15.28 -9.02 5.30
N THR A 58 -15.31 -8.11 6.27
CA THR A 58 -16.28 -8.17 7.38
C THR A 58 -17.72 -8.14 6.86
N GLU A 59 -18.03 -7.23 5.94
CA GLU A 59 -19.35 -7.16 5.30
C GLU A 59 -19.71 -8.47 4.59
N MET A 60 -18.77 -9.07 3.86
CA MET A 60 -18.97 -10.37 3.21
C MET A 60 -19.19 -11.51 4.23
N PHE A 61 -18.46 -11.51 5.36
CA PHE A 61 -18.68 -12.49 6.42
C PHE A 61 -20.06 -12.34 7.04
N ASP A 62 -20.49 -11.11 7.33
CA ASP A 62 -21.81 -10.83 7.88
C ASP A 62 -22.91 -11.32 6.93
N GLU A 63 -22.79 -11.07 5.63
CA GLU A 63 -23.72 -11.60 4.61
C GLU A 63 -23.78 -13.14 4.58
N ILE A 64 -22.64 -13.82 4.72
CA ILE A 64 -22.58 -15.28 4.77
C ILE A 64 -23.24 -15.82 6.05
N PHE A 65 -22.99 -15.18 7.19
CA PHE A 65 -23.56 -15.61 8.48
C PHE A 65 -25.07 -15.35 8.57
N ASP A 66 -25.56 -14.25 8.01
CA ASP A 66 -26.98 -13.92 8.00
C ASP A 66 -27.80 -14.76 7.00
N ASN A 67 -27.15 -15.45 6.07
CA ASN A 67 -27.84 -16.32 5.12
C ASN A 67 -28.32 -17.62 5.79
N LYS A 68 -29.58 -17.61 6.24
CA LYS A 68 -30.27 -18.75 6.88
C LYS A 68 -30.38 -20.00 6.00
N ASN A 69 -30.12 -19.92 4.70
CA ASN A 69 -30.09 -21.10 3.84
C ASN A 69 -28.79 -21.91 3.99
N TYR A 70 -27.71 -21.29 4.47
CA TYR A 70 -26.42 -21.97 4.70
C TYR A 70 -26.37 -22.71 6.04
N TRP A 71 -27.22 -22.33 6.99
CA TRP A 71 -27.22 -22.87 8.34
C TRP A 71 -28.56 -23.58 8.61
N LYS A 72 -28.53 -24.90 8.84
CA LYS A 72 -29.69 -25.73 9.20
C LYS A 72 -29.80 -25.91 10.70
#